data_AF-A0A1J3EUE6-F1
#
_entry.id   AF-A0A1J3EUE6-F1
#
_cell.length_a   1.000
_cell.length_b   1.000
_cell.length_c   1.000
_cell.angle_alpha   90.00
_cell.angle_beta   90.00
_cell.angle_gamma   90.00
#
_symmetry.space_group_name_H-M   'P 1'
#
loop_
_entity.id
_entity.type
_entity.pdbx_description
1 polymer ?
#
loop_
_entity_poly.entity_id
_entity_poly.type
_entity_poly.pdbx_seq_one_letter_code
_entity_poly.pdbx_strand_id
1 'polypeptide(L)'
;MAPSTVKDGSFVSLEDPEGEVIEEACSTVTDGSFVWMEDPAEAWMDGEVIEVNGQDIKVRCSTGKTIVVKVSNTYPKDMEVPPSGVDDMTTLAYLHEPGVLQNLKSRYYIDEIYTYTGDILIAINPFKKLENLYNDHMIAHYKGVAFGALNPHPFAVADAAYRQMINEGISQSILVSGESGAGKTETAKVLMKYLAKMGGRAVSDRRTVEDQVLESNPVLEAFGNAKTVRNNNSSRFGKFVEIQFDQWGRISGAAIKTYLLERSRVCQVSDSERNYHCFYMLCAAPPEDTKKLRLADPTTFRYLNQSQCIKLDGRDDSEEYAKTREAMGIVGISSEEQEAIFRVLAAILHLGNIEFVNGEEVDSSVPKDKKSLKIAAELFMCDEQALEDSLC
;
A
#
# COMPACT_ATOMS: atom_id res chain seq x y z
N MET A 1 -24.35 34.73 -4.79
CA MET A 1 -23.45 35.16 -5.88
C MET A 1 -22.40 34.10 -6.02
N ALA A 2 -22.32 33.46 -7.19
CA ALA A 2 -21.32 32.44 -7.49
C ALA A 2 -20.08 33.09 -8.14
N PRO A 3 -18.87 32.62 -7.82
CA PRO A 3 -17.73 32.62 -8.73
C PRO A 3 -17.19 31.19 -8.88
N SER A 4 -17.32 30.58 -10.06
CA SER A 4 -16.35 30.59 -11.18
C SER A 4 -15.09 29.76 -10.93
N THR A 5 -15.02 28.65 -11.66
CA THR A 5 -13.95 27.67 -11.90
C THR A 5 -12.51 28.17 -11.80
N VAL A 6 -11.69 27.45 -11.02
CA VAL A 6 -10.22 27.48 -11.04
C VAL A 6 -9.72 26.50 -12.10
N LYS A 7 -8.92 27.01 -13.04
CA LYS A 7 -7.97 26.23 -13.85
C LYS A 7 -6.57 26.58 -13.37
N ASP A 8 -5.74 25.55 -13.36
CA ASP A 8 -4.28 25.53 -13.21
C ASP A 8 -3.71 25.78 -11.81
N GLY A 9 -2.87 24.82 -11.40
CA GLY A 9 -2.17 24.80 -10.14
C GLY A 9 -1.04 25.82 -10.12
N SER A 10 -1.17 26.79 -9.22
CA SER A 10 -0.07 27.54 -8.65
C SER A 10 -0.33 27.70 -7.14
N PHE A 11 0.69 27.41 -6.35
CA PHE A 11 0.70 27.62 -4.91
C PHE A 11 0.49 29.11 -4.63
N VAL A 12 -0.49 29.46 -3.79
CA VAL A 12 -0.68 30.83 -3.30
C VAL A 12 0.16 30.99 -2.05
N SER A 13 1.28 31.70 -2.15
CA SER A 13 2.01 32.25 -1.02
C SER A 13 1.22 33.40 -0.41
N LEU A 14 0.99 33.36 0.90
CA LEU A 14 0.42 34.48 1.66
C LEU A 14 1.54 35.52 1.87
N GLU A 15 1.40 36.71 1.29
CA GLU A 15 2.29 37.85 1.51
C GLU A 15 1.74 38.76 2.63
N ASP A 16 2.62 39.21 3.53
CA ASP A 16 2.36 40.26 4.52
C ASP A 16 2.46 41.66 3.86
N PRO A 17 1.76 42.71 4.34
CA PRO A 17 1.52 43.95 3.59
C PRO A 17 2.74 44.87 3.35
N GLU A 18 3.95 44.54 3.80
CA GLU A 18 5.10 45.45 3.75
C GLU A 18 6.24 45.03 2.81
N GLY A 19 6.06 44.03 1.94
CA GLY A 19 6.91 43.86 0.75
C GLY A 19 8.42 43.67 1.00
N GLU A 20 8.81 43.24 2.21
CA GLU A 20 10.18 42.85 2.53
C GLU A 20 10.29 41.32 2.46
N VAL A 21 11.04 40.82 1.47
CA VAL A 21 11.44 39.40 1.42
C VAL A 21 12.41 39.20 2.57
N ILE A 22 11.96 38.53 3.64
CA ILE A 22 12.83 38.17 4.75
C ILE A 22 13.80 37.10 4.22
N GLU A 23 15.01 37.50 3.88
CA GLU A 23 16.15 36.63 3.55
C GLU A 23 16.71 36.00 4.85
N GLU A 24 15.85 35.30 5.62
CA GLU A 24 16.20 34.66 6.90
C GLU A 24 16.78 33.26 6.68
N ALA A 25 17.97 33.19 6.09
CA ALA A 25 18.81 31.98 6.17
C ALA A 25 20.33 32.26 6.17
N CYS A 26 20.76 33.51 5.98
CA CYS A 26 22.16 33.81 5.66
C CYS A 26 23.05 34.21 6.87
N SER A 27 22.56 34.16 8.12
CA SER A 27 23.26 34.79 9.25
C SER A 27 24.00 33.87 10.23
N THR A 28 24.12 32.56 10.01
CA THR A 28 24.68 31.62 11.02
C THR A 28 25.78 30.66 10.56
N VAL A 29 26.18 30.65 9.28
CA VAL A 29 27.26 29.75 8.82
C VAL A 29 28.62 30.40 9.03
N THR A 30 29.42 29.86 9.96
CA THR A 30 30.80 30.29 10.24
C THR A 30 31.82 29.20 9.96
N ASP A 31 33.10 29.56 9.97
CA ASP A 31 34.19 28.57 9.99
C ASP A 31 33.99 27.57 11.14
N GLY A 32 34.20 26.28 10.86
CA GLY A 32 33.90 25.15 11.75
C GLY A 32 32.43 24.70 11.81
N SER A 33 31.51 25.38 11.11
CA SER A 33 30.10 24.92 11.03
C SER A 33 29.99 23.64 10.20
N PHE A 34 29.04 22.78 10.55
CA PHE A 34 28.72 21.61 9.74
C PHE A 34 27.50 21.89 8.86
N VAL A 35 27.56 21.48 7.60
CA VAL A 35 26.50 21.71 6.61
C VAL A 35 26.24 20.47 5.77
N TRP A 36 25.03 20.39 5.24
CA TRP A 36 24.57 19.46 4.22
C TRP A 36 24.58 20.13 2.85
N MET A 37 24.90 19.34 1.82
CA MET A 37 24.96 19.76 0.42
C MET A 37 24.38 18.65 -0.45
N GLU A 38 23.78 19.01 -1.58
CA GLU A 38 23.27 18.03 -2.54
C GLU A 38 24.41 17.21 -3.16
N ASP A 39 24.20 15.89 -3.26
CA ASP A 39 25.09 14.98 -3.96
C ASP A 39 24.29 14.18 -5.02
N PRO A 40 24.74 14.15 -6.29
CA PRO A 40 23.99 13.46 -7.36
C PRO A 40 23.85 11.93 -7.18
N ALA A 41 24.69 11.29 -6.36
CA ALA A 41 24.68 9.85 -6.14
C ALA A 41 23.98 9.47 -4.83
N GLU A 42 24.26 10.19 -3.74
CA GLU A 42 23.78 9.88 -2.38
C GLU A 42 22.62 10.78 -1.91
N ALA A 43 22.13 11.66 -2.79
CA ALA A 43 21.18 12.75 -2.52
C ALA A 43 21.76 13.87 -1.64
N TRP A 44 22.31 13.53 -0.48
CA TRP A 44 22.87 14.50 0.48
C TRP A 44 24.23 14.04 1.02
N MET A 45 25.17 14.98 1.12
CA MET A 45 26.46 14.78 1.78
C MET A 45 26.71 15.86 2.83
N ASP A 46 27.41 15.51 3.89
CA ASP A 46 27.82 16.45 4.93
C ASP A 46 29.28 16.89 4.78
N GLY A 47 29.60 18.04 5.38
CA GLY A 47 30.95 18.51 5.52
C GLY A 47 31.11 19.63 6.52
N GLU A 48 32.36 19.91 6.86
CA GLU A 48 32.77 21.00 7.74
C GLU A 48 33.18 22.21 6.88
N VAL A 49 32.63 23.37 7.17
CA VAL A 49 33.03 24.64 6.57
C VAL A 49 34.42 24.99 7.10
N ILE A 50 35.38 25.15 6.18
CA ILE A 50 36.79 25.48 6.51
C ILE A 50 37.18 26.91 6.15
N GLU A 51 36.36 27.58 5.33
CA GLU A 51 36.62 28.94 4.87
C GLU A 51 35.30 29.57 4.39
N VAL A 52 35.06 30.83 4.78
CA VAL A 52 33.88 31.61 4.34
C VAL A 52 34.36 32.83 3.56
N ASN A 53 34.05 32.87 2.27
CA ASN A 53 34.45 33.93 1.33
C ASN A 53 33.21 34.63 0.76
N GLY A 54 32.53 35.41 1.60
CA GLY A 54 31.28 36.08 1.24
C GLY A 54 30.16 35.06 1.04
N GLN A 55 29.67 34.92 -0.20
CA GLN A 55 28.61 33.96 -0.53
C GLN A 55 29.14 32.56 -0.83
N ASP A 56 30.43 32.42 -1.11
CA ASP A 56 31.06 31.14 -1.40
C ASP A 56 31.74 30.60 -0.13
N ILE A 57 31.40 29.36 0.23
CA ILE A 57 32.02 28.63 1.33
C ILE A 57 32.81 27.46 0.80
N LYS A 58 33.96 27.23 1.43
CA LYS A 58 34.79 26.07 1.18
C LYS A 58 34.47 25.02 2.24
N VAL A 59 34.04 23.85 1.79
CA VAL A 59 33.57 22.77 2.66
C VAL A 59 34.45 21.55 2.46
N ARG A 60 34.96 20.99 3.56
CA ARG A 60 35.62 19.71 3.61
C ARG A 60 34.57 18.63 3.86
N CYS A 61 34.20 17.91 2.81
CA CYS A 61 33.23 16.83 2.85
C CYS A 61 33.73 15.66 3.73
N SER A 62 32.80 14.88 4.27
CA SER A 62 33.08 13.63 4.98
C SER A 62 33.85 12.60 4.14
N THR A 63 33.78 12.70 2.81
CA THR A 63 34.57 11.89 1.86
C THR A 63 36.05 12.30 1.77
N GLY A 64 36.46 13.37 2.46
CA GLY A 64 37.80 13.95 2.41
C GLY A 64 38.05 14.91 1.25
N LYS A 65 37.10 15.05 0.32
CA LYS A 65 37.17 16.05 -0.77
C LYS A 65 36.85 17.44 -0.23
N THR A 66 37.47 18.45 -0.81
CA THR A 66 37.14 19.86 -0.54
C THR A 66 36.44 20.46 -1.74
N ILE A 67 35.28 21.06 -1.54
CA ILE A 67 34.49 21.71 -2.58
C ILE A 67 34.17 23.14 -2.20
N VAL A 68 33.87 23.97 -3.21
CA VAL A 68 33.40 25.34 -3.01
C VAL A 68 31.94 25.37 -3.45
N VAL A 69 31.06 25.80 -2.55
CA VAL A 69 29.62 25.88 -2.78
C VAL A 69 29.09 27.22 -2.28
N LYS A 70 27.95 27.65 -2.80
CA LYS A 70 27.27 28.84 -2.28
C LYS A 70 26.58 28.50 -0.97
N VAL A 71 26.63 29.41 0.00
CA VAL A 71 25.91 29.29 1.28
C VAL A 71 24.42 29.01 1.06
N SER A 72 23.81 29.65 0.06
CA SER A 72 22.40 29.46 -0.33
C SER A 72 22.03 28.03 -0.75
N ASN A 73 23.03 27.22 -1.10
CA ASN A 73 22.84 25.84 -1.57
C ASN A 73 23.21 24.83 -0.48
N THR A 74 23.27 25.28 0.78
CA THR A 74 23.62 24.44 1.92
C THR A 74 22.55 24.50 3.00
N TYR A 75 22.46 23.44 3.79
CA TYR A 75 21.58 23.37 4.95
C TYR A 75 22.41 23.13 6.21
N PRO A 76 22.10 23.76 7.36
CA PRO A 76 22.87 23.54 8.59
C PRO A 76 22.74 22.10 9.08
N LYS A 77 23.84 21.50 9.55
CA LYS A 77 23.85 20.18 10.15
C LYS A 77 23.94 20.29 11.67
N ASP A 78 22.94 19.75 12.34
CA ASP A 78 22.96 19.60 13.79
C ASP A 78 23.87 18.44 14.19
N MET A 79 24.86 18.75 15.03
CA MET A 79 25.86 17.81 15.54
C MET A 79 25.48 17.22 16.90
N GLU A 80 24.40 17.72 17.52
CA GLU A 80 23.91 17.27 18.83
C GLU A 80 22.88 16.14 18.72
N VAL A 81 22.39 15.86 17.50
CA VAL A 81 21.47 14.73 17.26
C VAL A 81 22.14 13.41 17.67
N PRO A 82 21.48 12.58 18.51
CA PRO A 82 22.03 11.28 18.89
C PRO A 82 22.36 10.41 17.67
N PRO A 83 23.42 9.56 17.73
CA PRO A 83 23.74 8.65 16.63
C PRO A 83 22.60 7.69 16.27
N SER A 84 21.74 7.35 17.24
CA SER A 84 20.52 6.55 17.06
C SER A 84 19.37 7.30 16.37
N GLY A 85 19.49 8.61 16.17
CA GLY A 85 18.39 9.49 15.82
C GLY A 85 17.44 9.77 17.00
N VAL A 86 16.40 10.55 16.72
CA VAL A 86 15.32 10.94 17.64
C VAL A 86 14.02 10.23 17.27
N ASP A 87 13.21 9.92 18.26
CA ASP A 87 11.91 9.25 18.09
C ASP A 87 10.87 10.15 17.40
N ASP A 88 10.89 11.45 17.66
CA ASP A 88 10.03 12.45 17.02
C ASP A 88 10.88 13.52 16.34
N MET A 89 10.76 13.62 15.01
CA MET A 89 11.56 14.55 14.24
C MET A 89 11.19 16.02 14.47
N THR A 90 10.07 16.33 15.13
CA THR A 90 9.75 17.70 15.54
C THR A 90 10.72 18.25 16.59
N THR A 91 11.52 17.38 17.23
CA THR A 91 12.56 17.79 18.19
C THR A 91 13.90 18.13 17.51
N LEU A 92 14.03 17.96 16.19
CA LEU A 92 15.24 18.33 15.47
C LEU A 92 15.40 19.87 15.46
N ALA A 93 16.63 20.35 15.63
CA ALA A 93 16.92 21.78 15.52
C ALA A 93 16.60 22.34 14.13
N TYR A 94 16.79 21.52 13.09
CA TYR A 94 16.52 21.86 11.69
C TYR A 94 15.67 20.78 11.04
N LEU A 95 14.42 21.12 10.70
CA LEU A 95 13.47 20.23 10.04
C LEU A 95 13.51 20.43 8.51
N HIS A 96 14.67 20.17 7.90
CA HIS A 96 14.88 20.17 6.45
C HIS A 96 15.08 18.75 5.91
N GLU A 97 15.06 18.59 4.58
CA GLU A 97 15.16 17.29 3.91
C GLU A 97 16.38 16.45 4.34
N PRO A 98 17.63 16.97 4.39
CA PRO A 98 18.77 16.14 4.80
C PRO A 98 18.71 15.71 6.27
N GLY A 99 18.19 16.56 7.16
CA GLY A 99 18.01 16.24 8.58
C GLY A 99 17.01 15.11 8.79
N VAL A 100 15.86 15.19 8.12
CA VAL A 100 14.82 14.15 8.13
C VAL A 100 15.37 12.83 7.57
N LEU A 101 16.01 12.87 6.40
CA LEU A 101 16.58 11.67 5.78
C LEU A 101 17.64 11.01 6.67
N GLN A 102 18.55 11.80 7.24
CA GLN A 102 19.59 11.28 8.12
C GLN A 102 19.01 10.64 9.39
N ASN A 103 17.99 11.26 10.01
CA ASN A 103 17.35 10.68 11.19
C ASN A 103 16.70 9.32 10.89
N LEU A 104 15.91 9.26 9.81
CA LEU A 104 15.28 8.03 9.34
C LEU A 104 16.32 6.95 9.01
N LYS A 105 17.42 7.33 8.35
CA LYS A 105 18.53 6.43 8.02
C LYS A 105 19.22 5.89 9.27
N SER A 106 19.55 6.75 10.24
CA SER A 106 20.17 6.35 11.50
C SER A 106 19.32 5.34 12.29
N ARG A 107 18.02 5.62 12.41
CA ARG A 107 17.07 4.73 13.09
C ARG A 107 16.90 3.39 12.38
N TYR A 108 16.79 3.43 11.05
CA TYR A 108 16.67 2.22 10.24
C TYR A 108 17.88 1.27 10.42
N TYR A 109 19.10 1.81 10.55
CA TYR A 109 20.31 0.99 10.76
C TYR A 109 20.35 0.25 12.10
N ILE A 110 19.58 0.69 13.10
CA ILE A 110 19.44 0.03 14.39
C ILE A 110 18.12 -0.74 14.53
N ASP A 111 17.47 -1.04 13.40
CA ASP A 111 16.19 -1.75 13.30
C ASP A 111 14.97 -1.02 13.90
N GLU A 112 15.10 0.27 14.19
CA GLU A 112 14.00 1.15 14.60
C GLU A 112 13.28 1.69 13.35
N ILE A 113 12.30 0.93 12.87
CA ILE A 113 11.62 1.22 11.59
C ILE A 113 10.50 2.27 11.69
N TYR A 114 10.16 2.68 12.90
CA TYR A 114 9.07 3.60 13.19
C TYR A 114 9.64 4.91 13.74
N THR A 115 9.14 6.04 13.24
CA THR A 115 9.57 7.38 13.66
C THR A 115 8.37 8.33 13.62
N TYR A 116 8.19 9.18 14.63
CA TYR A 116 7.17 10.23 14.61
C TYR A 116 7.66 11.47 13.87
N THR A 117 6.70 12.21 13.32
CA THR A 117 6.84 13.62 12.97
C THR A 117 5.55 14.31 13.39
N GLY A 118 5.51 14.76 14.65
CA GLY A 118 4.28 15.19 15.31
C GLY A 118 3.27 14.05 15.35
N ASP A 119 2.06 14.30 14.84
CA ASP A 119 0.96 13.31 14.83
C ASP A 119 1.12 12.22 13.74
N ILE A 120 2.13 12.31 12.88
CA ILE A 120 2.36 11.36 11.79
C ILE A 120 3.35 10.29 12.24
N LEU A 121 3.00 9.02 12.00
CA LEU A 121 3.91 7.89 12.15
C LEU A 121 4.51 7.50 10.79
N ILE A 122 5.81 7.68 10.63
CA ILE A 122 6.57 7.19 9.48
C ILE A 122 6.99 5.74 9.74
N ALA A 123 6.73 4.88 8.76
CA ALA A 123 7.08 3.47 8.78
C ALA A 123 7.98 3.13 7.58
N ILE A 124 9.16 2.57 7.84
CA ILE A 124 10.10 2.12 6.79
C ILE A 124 10.05 0.60 6.71
N ASN A 125 9.90 0.05 5.50
CA ASN A 125 9.85 -1.40 5.33
C ASN A 125 11.24 -2.02 5.62
N PRO A 126 11.37 -2.91 6.64
CA PRO A 126 12.66 -3.52 7.00
C PRO A 126 13.18 -4.55 6.00
N PHE A 127 12.33 -5.07 5.11
CA PHE A 127 12.64 -6.23 4.24
C PHE A 127 13.14 -7.48 4.99
N LYS A 128 12.95 -7.52 6.31
CA LYS A 128 13.23 -8.66 7.19
C LYS A 128 12.17 -8.74 8.27
N LYS A 129 12.03 -9.93 8.88
CA LYS A 129 11.19 -10.09 10.06
C LYS A 129 11.92 -9.51 11.27
N LEU A 130 11.26 -8.60 11.98
CA LEU A 130 11.68 -8.13 13.29
C LEU A 130 10.89 -8.89 14.34
N GLU A 131 11.56 -9.68 15.17
CA GLU A 131 10.91 -10.47 16.21
C GLU A 131 10.37 -9.58 17.34
N ASN A 132 9.31 -10.02 18.00
CA ASN A 132 8.73 -9.39 19.19
C ASN A 132 8.10 -7.99 19.02
N LEU A 133 8.12 -7.40 17.82
CA LEU A 133 7.57 -6.07 17.58
C LEU A 133 6.02 -6.01 17.69
N TYR A 134 5.32 -7.09 17.31
CA TYR A 134 3.85 -7.11 17.24
C TYR A 134 3.19 -8.19 18.13
N ASN A 135 3.89 -8.60 19.20
CA ASN A 135 3.40 -9.63 20.10
C ASN A 135 2.39 -9.07 21.13
N ASP A 136 1.72 -9.97 21.85
CA ASP A 136 0.69 -9.61 22.84
C ASP A 136 1.28 -8.81 24.02
N HIS A 137 2.55 -9.01 24.36
CA HIS A 137 3.24 -8.22 25.36
C HIS A 137 3.35 -6.75 24.92
N MET A 138 3.69 -6.50 23.66
CA MET A 138 3.78 -5.15 23.11
C MET A 138 2.40 -4.48 23.06
N ILE A 139 1.34 -5.21 22.73
CA ILE A 139 -0.04 -4.69 22.82
C ILE A 139 -0.35 -4.22 24.24
N ALA A 140 -0.02 -5.03 25.24
CA ALA A 140 -0.23 -4.67 26.65
C ALA A 140 0.61 -3.47 27.08
N HIS A 141 1.83 -3.34 26.55
CA HIS A 141 2.74 -2.25 26.87
C HIS A 141 2.23 -0.89 26.39
N TYR A 142 1.60 -0.83 25.21
CA TYR A 142 1.03 0.41 24.65
C TYR A 142 -0.39 0.72 25.14
N LYS A 143 -1.05 -0.22 25.83
CA LYS A 143 -2.44 -0.05 26.26
C LYS A 143 -2.60 1.10 27.25
N GLY A 144 -3.41 2.09 26.88
CA GLY A 144 -3.77 3.22 27.74
C GLY A 144 -2.64 4.23 27.95
N VAL A 145 -1.56 4.16 27.17
CA VAL A 145 -0.41 5.05 27.32
C VAL A 145 -0.59 6.27 26.42
N ALA A 146 -0.25 7.46 26.93
CA ALA A 146 -0.35 8.70 26.16
C ALA A 146 0.50 8.62 24.88
N PHE A 147 -0.02 9.20 23.79
CA PHE A 147 0.71 9.26 22.52
C PHE A 147 2.03 10.01 22.71
N GLY A 148 3.12 9.50 22.13
CA GLY A 148 4.46 10.04 22.29
C GLY A 148 5.16 9.72 23.63
N ALA A 149 4.50 9.09 24.60
CA ALA A 149 5.14 8.73 25.88
C ALA A 149 6.01 7.46 25.79
N LEU A 150 5.83 6.66 24.75
CA LEU A 150 6.65 5.50 24.41
C LEU A 150 7.22 5.68 23.00
N ASN A 151 8.14 4.79 22.63
CA ASN A 151 8.77 4.76 21.32
C ASN A 151 7.72 4.75 20.17
N PRO A 152 8.11 5.18 18.96
CA PRO A 152 7.21 5.20 17.82
C PRO A 152 6.68 3.81 17.47
N HIS A 153 5.35 3.66 17.41
CA HIS A 153 4.75 2.37 17.10
C HIS A 153 3.30 2.49 16.59
N PRO A 154 2.84 1.62 15.66
CA PRO A 154 1.44 1.62 15.21
C PRO A 154 0.43 1.42 16.34
N PHE A 155 0.81 0.70 17.39
CA PHE A 155 -0.05 0.50 18.56
C PHE A 155 -0.31 1.79 19.33
N ALA A 156 0.63 2.73 19.36
CA ALA A 156 0.39 4.04 19.96
C ALA A 156 -0.68 4.83 19.19
N VAL A 157 -0.61 4.80 17.84
CA VAL A 157 -1.61 5.42 16.96
C VAL A 157 -2.99 4.77 17.15
N ALA A 158 -3.04 3.44 17.18
CA ALA A 158 -4.29 2.70 17.38
C ALA A 158 -4.91 2.92 18.77
N ASP A 159 -4.10 2.93 19.84
CA ASP A 159 -4.55 3.19 21.20
C ASP A 159 -5.04 4.62 21.38
N ALA A 160 -4.34 5.60 20.82
CA ALA A 160 -4.76 7.00 20.84
C ALA A 160 -6.12 7.18 20.16
N ALA A 161 -6.28 6.64 18.94
CA ALA A 161 -7.56 6.67 18.23
C ALA A 161 -8.67 5.94 18.99
N TYR A 162 -8.41 4.73 19.49
CA TYR A 162 -9.39 3.97 20.24
C TYR A 162 -9.85 4.70 21.50
N ARG A 163 -8.91 5.24 22.31
CA ARG A 163 -9.26 6.00 23.51
C ARG A 163 -10.01 7.28 23.19
N GLN A 164 -9.61 8.01 22.16
CA GLN A 164 -10.31 9.23 21.75
C GLN A 164 -11.76 8.91 21.35
N MET A 165 -11.97 7.84 20.57
CA MET A 165 -13.30 7.38 20.19
C MET A 165 -14.18 7.08 21.41
N ILE A 166 -13.65 6.38 22.42
CA ILE A 166 -14.41 6.01 23.64
C ILE A 166 -14.66 7.23 24.54
N ASN A 167 -13.65 8.09 24.73
CA ASN A 167 -13.73 9.22 25.65
C ASN A 167 -14.60 10.37 25.11
N GLU A 168 -14.51 10.63 23.81
CA GLU A 168 -15.22 11.76 23.17
C GLU A 168 -16.53 11.33 22.51
N GLY A 169 -16.71 10.02 22.25
CA GLY A 169 -17.88 9.51 21.53
C GLY A 169 -17.91 9.89 20.04
N ILE A 170 -16.74 10.20 19.46
CA ILE A 170 -16.60 10.66 18.06
C ILE A 170 -15.83 9.61 17.25
N SER A 171 -16.30 9.32 16.03
CA SER A 171 -15.63 8.40 15.11
C SER A 171 -14.22 8.86 14.76
N GLN A 172 -13.30 7.90 14.62
CA GLN A 172 -11.88 8.15 14.33
C GLN A 172 -11.49 7.55 12.99
N SER A 173 -10.44 8.09 12.37
CA SER A 173 -9.89 7.59 11.12
C SER A 173 -8.37 7.53 11.17
N ILE A 174 -7.79 6.41 10.73
CA ILE A 174 -6.35 6.25 10.55
C ILE A 174 -6.06 6.10 9.05
N LEU A 175 -5.29 7.03 8.49
CA LEU A 175 -4.89 7.00 7.08
C LEU A 175 -3.51 6.36 6.93
N VAL A 176 -3.43 5.28 6.14
CA VAL A 176 -2.16 4.61 5.82
C VAL A 176 -1.84 4.82 4.34
N SER A 177 -0.88 5.69 4.05
CA SER A 177 -0.45 6.06 2.69
C SER A 177 1.00 5.68 2.42
N GLY A 178 1.38 5.63 1.14
CA GLY A 178 2.73 5.29 0.68
C GLY A 178 2.74 4.62 -0.69
N GLU A 179 3.91 4.50 -1.29
CA GLU A 179 4.08 3.86 -2.59
C GLU A 179 3.77 2.35 -2.58
N SER A 180 3.69 1.73 -3.76
CA SER A 180 3.57 0.27 -3.88
C SER A 180 4.82 -0.40 -3.28
N GLY A 181 4.61 -1.32 -2.33
CA GLY A 181 5.70 -2.02 -1.63
C GLY A 181 6.14 -1.37 -0.31
N ALA A 182 5.61 -0.19 0.04
CA ALA A 182 5.98 0.52 1.28
C ALA A 182 5.51 -0.16 2.58
N GLY A 183 4.68 -1.22 2.53
CA GLY A 183 4.20 -1.92 3.73
C GLY A 183 2.84 -1.44 4.27
N LYS A 184 2.04 -0.73 3.46
CA LYS A 184 0.70 -0.25 3.84
C LYS A 184 -0.21 -1.36 4.38
N THR A 185 -0.33 -2.46 3.64
CA THR A 185 -1.21 -3.59 3.99
C THR A 185 -0.78 -4.23 5.31
N GLU A 186 0.52 -4.40 5.52
CA GLU A 186 1.07 -5.00 6.74
C GLU A 186 0.87 -4.08 7.96
N THR A 187 1.09 -2.77 7.79
CA THR A 187 0.81 -1.78 8.84
C THR A 187 -0.68 -1.77 9.20
N ALA A 188 -1.57 -1.83 8.20
CA ALA A 188 -3.01 -1.91 8.43
C ALA A 188 -3.40 -3.19 9.20
N LYS A 189 -2.79 -4.35 8.90
CA LYS A 189 -2.98 -5.61 9.65
C LYS A 189 -2.57 -5.45 11.12
N VAL A 190 -1.44 -4.80 11.39
CA VAL A 190 -0.97 -4.52 12.75
C VAL A 190 -1.94 -3.63 13.51
N LEU A 191 -2.44 -2.55 12.89
CA LEU A 191 -3.44 -1.66 13.48
C LEU A 191 -4.75 -2.40 13.79
N MET A 192 -5.25 -3.20 12.84
CA MET A 192 -6.47 -4.00 13.03
C MET A 192 -6.34 -5.01 14.18
N LYS A 193 -5.20 -5.70 14.29
CA LYS A 193 -4.92 -6.62 15.40
C LYS A 193 -5.02 -5.92 16.76
N TYR A 194 -4.49 -4.71 16.86
CA TYR A 194 -4.56 -3.94 18.10
C TYR A 194 -6.00 -3.56 18.45
N LEU A 195 -6.72 -2.97 17.50
CA LEU A 195 -8.11 -2.54 17.67
C LEU A 195 -9.03 -3.71 18.02
N ALA A 196 -8.80 -4.87 17.40
CA ALA A 196 -9.50 -6.10 17.70
C ALA A 196 -9.28 -6.57 19.14
N LYS A 197 -8.03 -6.56 19.60
CA LYS A 197 -7.70 -6.90 20.99
C LYS A 197 -8.37 -5.96 21.99
N MET A 198 -8.43 -4.65 21.69
CA MET A 198 -9.08 -3.66 22.57
C MET A 198 -10.60 -3.79 22.58
N GLY A 199 -11.19 -4.07 21.42
CA GLY A 199 -12.61 -4.29 21.22
C GLY A 199 -13.19 -5.56 21.86
N GLY A 200 -12.35 -6.42 22.44
CA GLY A 200 -12.78 -7.59 23.18
C GLY A 200 -13.46 -8.68 22.32
N ARG A 201 -13.55 -9.88 22.90
CA ARG A 201 -14.25 -11.03 22.28
C ARG A 201 -15.71 -11.05 22.74
N ALA A 202 -16.66 -11.04 21.80
CA ALA A 202 -17.99 -11.56 22.11
C ALA A 202 -17.86 -13.08 22.34
N VAL A 203 -18.18 -13.55 23.55
CA VAL A 203 -17.86 -14.89 24.07
C VAL A 203 -18.63 -16.04 23.38
N SER A 204 -19.48 -15.77 22.40
CA SER A 204 -20.48 -16.73 21.91
C SER A 204 -20.33 -17.21 20.46
N ASP A 205 -19.52 -16.59 19.61
CA ASP A 205 -19.44 -16.99 18.20
C ASP A 205 -18.16 -17.75 17.86
N ARG A 206 -18.32 -18.87 17.14
CA ARG A 206 -17.23 -19.64 16.53
C ARG A 206 -16.43 -18.83 15.48
N ARG A 207 -16.94 -17.66 15.05
CA ARG A 207 -16.32 -16.74 14.10
C ARG A 207 -16.37 -15.34 14.71
N THR A 208 -15.23 -14.79 15.09
CA THR A 208 -15.22 -13.42 15.61
C THR A 208 -15.23 -12.41 14.45
N VAL A 209 -15.76 -11.20 14.69
CA VAL A 209 -15.66 -10.11 13.71
C VAL A 209 -14.19 -9.79 13.39
N GLU A 210 -13.29 -9.97 14.36
CA GLU A 210 -11.84 -9.90 14.14
C GLU A 210 -11.37 -10.90 13.08
N ASP A 211 -11.70 -12.19 13.26
CA ASP A 211 -11.31 -13.24 12.30
C ASP A 211 -11.89 -12.92 10.91
N GLN A 212 -13.14 -12.49 10.82
CA GLN A 212 -13.76 -12.14 9.53
C GLN A 212 -13.07 -10.96 8.83
N VAL A 213 -12.66 -9.93 9.59
CA VAL A 213 -11.93 -8.78 9.04
C VAL A 213 -10.52 -9.19 8.59
N LEU A 214 -9.82 -10.01 9.36
CA LEU A 214 -8.48 -10.49 9.01
C LEU A 214 -8.52 -11.45 7.81
N GLU A 215 -9.47 -12.38 7.79
CA GLU A 215 -9.70 -13.35 6.70
C GLU A 215 -10.31 -12.71 5.44
N SER A 216 -10.81 -11.48 5.52
CA SER A 216 -11.14 -10.71 4.32
C SER A 216 -9.90 -10.41 3.46
N ASN A 217 -8.70 -10.38 4.05
CA ASN A 217 -7.48 -10.02 3.32
C ASN A 217 -7.11 -11.08 2.27
N PRO A 218 -6.96 -12.39 2.58
CA PRO A 218 -6.72 -13.40 1.54
C PRO A 218 -7.71 -13.31 0.38
N VAL A 219 -8.99 -13.09 0.67
CA VAL A 219 -10.02 -12.93 -0.38
C VAL A 219 -9.77 -11.67 -1.20
N LEU A 220 -9.56 -10.50 -0.59
CA LEU A 220 -9.34 -9.28 -1.36
C LEU A 220 -7.99 -9.26 -2.10
N GLU A 221 -6.95 -9.88 -1.52
CA GLU A 221 -5.65 -10.03 -2.16
C GLU A 221 -5.73 -10.98 -3.37
N ALA A 222 -6.49 -12.07 -3.27
CA ALA A 222 -6.72 -12.99 -4.38
C ALA A 222 -7.29 -12.29 -5.63
N PHE A 223 -8.28 -11.42 -5.45
CA PHE A 223 -9.03 -10.80 -6.55
C PHE A 223 -8.55 -9.39 -6.92
N GLY A 224 -7.82 -8.72 -6.02
CA GLY A 224 -7.43 -7.32 -6.14
C GLY A 224 -5.92 -7.06 -6.10
N ASN A 225 -5.09 -8.08 -5.82
CA ASN A 225 -3.65 -7.96 -5.91
C ASN A 225 -3.08 -8.68 -7.14
N ALA A 226 -1.96 -8.15 -7.61
CA ALA A 226 -1.20 -8.71 -8.71
C ALA A 226 0.30 -8.51 -8.47
N LYS A 227 1.10 -9.27 -9.21
CA LYS A 227 2.54 -9.00 -9.30
C LYS A 227 2.78 -7.85 -10.26
N THR A 228 3.49 -6.83 -9.78
CA THR A 228 4.00 -5.70 -10.56
C THR A 228 5.53 -5.73 -10.59
N VAL A 229 6.14 -4.78 -11.30
CA VAL A 229 7.61 -4.64 -11.34
C VAL A 229 8.21 -4.41 -9.95
N ARG A 230 7.50 -3.69 -9.06
CA ARG A 230 8.01 -3.28 -7.74
C ARG A 230 7.63 -4.24 -6.60
N ASN A 231 6.55 -5.02 -6.74
CA ASN A 231 6.01 -5.84 -5.65
C ASN A 231 5.25 -7.05 -6.20
N ASN A 232 5.55 -8.25 -5.68
CA ASN A 232 4.92 -9.52 -6.07
C ASN A 232 3.44 -9.65 -5.62
N ASN A 233 2.99 -8.84 -4.66
CA ASN A 233 1.63 -8.83 -4.13
C ASN A 233 1.12 -7.38 -3.95
N SER A 234 1.10 -6.63 -5.05
CA SER A 234 0.69 -5.22 -5.07
C SER A 234 -0.83 -5.09 -5.14
N SER A 235 -1.44 -4.40 -4.17
CA SER A 235 -2.86 -4.06 -4.22
C SER A 235 -3.15 -3.05 -5.33
N ARG A 236 -4.10 -3.39 -6.19
CA ARG A 236 -4.53 -2.57 -7.35
C ARG A 236 -5.90 -1.94 -7.12
N PHE A 237 -6.22 -1.68 -5.85
CA PHE A 237 -7.43 -1.03 -5.36
C PHE A 237 -7.13 -0.32 -4.03
N GLY A 238 -7.90 0.72 -3.72
CA GLY A 238 -7.95 1.33 -2.40
C GLY A 238 -8.90 0.56 -1.49
N LYS A 239 -8.56 0.44 -0.20
CA LYS A 239 -9.37 -0.26 0.80
C LYS A 239 -9.67 0.69 1.97
N PHE A 240 -10.93 0.83 2.33
CA PHE A 240 -11.38 1.46 3.57
C PHE A 240 -12.04 0.40 4.42
N VAL A 241 -11.52 0.21 5.64
CA VAL A 241 -12.07 -0.71 6.62
C VAL A 241 -12.65 0.11 7.76
N GLU A 242 -13.94 -0.07 7.98
CA GLU A 242 -14.67 0.50 9.11
C GLU A 242 -14.80 -0.60 10.17
N ILE A 243 -14.30 -0.34 11.38
CA ILE A 243 -14.53 -1.20 12.55
C ILE A 243 -15.50 -0.47 13.45
N GLN A 244 -16.61 -1.13 13.79
CA GLN A 244 -17.70 -0.56 14.55
C GLN A 244 -17.63 -1.04 15.99
N PHE A 245 -17.75 -0.11 16.92
CA PHE A 245 -17.71 -0.38 18.34
C PHE A 245 -19.05 0.01 18.98
N ASP A 246 -19.50 -0.80 19.94
CA ASP A 246 -20.66 -0.49 20.77
C ASP A 246 -20.31 0.54 21.86
N GLN A 247 -21.34 0.99 22.60
CA GLN A 247 -21.19 1.97 23.68
C GLN A 247 -20.29 1.52 24.85
N TRP A 248 -19.92 0.24 24.91
CA TRP A 248 -19.00 -0.31 25.91
C TRP A 248 -17.59 -0.51 25.34
N GLY A 249 -17.34 -0.01 24.11
CA GLY A 249 -16.08 -0.14 23.40
C GLY A 249 -15.82 -1.53 22.85
N ARG A 250 -16.84 -2.37 22.70
CA ARG A 250 -16.67 -3.71 22.12
C ARG A 250 -16.96 -3.71 20.63
N ILE A 251 -16.27 -4.55 19.86
CA ILE A 251 -16.56 -4.66 18.42
C ILE A 251 -17.99 -5.19 18.22
N SER A 252 -18.79 -4.41 17.50
CA SER A 252 -20.16 -4.74 17.12
C SER A 252 -20.31 -5.12 15.65
N GLY A 253 -19.33 -4.77 14.81
CA GLY A 253 -19.38 -5.04 13.37
C GLY A 253 -18.16 -4.50 12.63
N ALA A 254 -18.10 -4.79 11.34
CA ALA A 254 -17.10 -4.23 10.44
C ALA A 254 -17.65 -4.12 9.01
N ALA A 255 -17.15 -3.14 8.25
CA ALA A 255 -17.49 -2.96 6.85
C ALA A 255 -16.24 -2.68 6.03
N ILE A 256 -16.20 -3.16 4.79
CA ILE A 256 -15.10 -2.91 3.87
C ILE A 256 -15.66 -2.25 2.62
N LYS A 257 -15.09 -1.11 2.26
CA LYS A 257 -15.36 -0.41 0.99
C LYS A 257 -14.09 -0.43 0.16
N THR A 258 -14.22 -0.82 -1.10
CA THR A 258 -13.11 -0.81 -2.06
C THR A 258 -13.30 0.34 -3.06
N TYR A 259 -12.18 0.90 -3.51
CA TYR A 259 -12.16 2.03 -4.44
C TYR A 259 -11.17 1.76 -5.56
N LEU A 260 -11.47 2.28 -6.76
CA LEU A 260 -10.51 2.37 -7.88
C LEU A 260 -9.78 1.05 -8.19
N LEU A 261 -10.52 -0.07 -8.29
CA LEU A 261 -9.96 -1.32 -8.81
C LEU A 261 -9.47 -1.09 -10.26
N GLU A 262 -8.22 -1.46 -10.54
CA GLU A 262 -7.61 -1.37 -11.87
C GLU A 262 -8.23 -2.42 -12.83
N ARG A 263 -9.41 -2.11 -13.37
CA ARG A 263 -10.17 -3.02 -14.24
C ARG A 263 -9.44 -3.37 -15.53
N SER A 264 -8.65 -2.45 -16.07
CA SER A 264 -7.87 -2.65 -17.30
C SER A 264 -6.94 -3.86 -17.23
N ARG A 265 -6.41 -4.16 -16.03
CA ARG A 265 -5.49 -5.29 -15.80
C ARG A 265 -6.08 -6.65 -16.20
N VAL A 266 -7.40 -6.79 -16.11
CA VAL A 266 -8.07 -8.06 -16.46
C VAL A 266 -7.81 -8.42 -17.92
N CYS A 267 -7.87 -7.44 -18.83
CA CYS A 267 -7.74 -7.68 -20.27
C CYS A 267 -6.35 -7.33 -20.81
N GLN A 268 -5.55 -6.55 -20.08
CA GLN A 268 -4.26 -6.04 -20.51
C GLN A 268 -3.22 -6.13 -19.39
N VAL A 269 -2.11 -6.82 -19.65
CA VAL A 269 -1.00 -6.97 -18.70
C VAL A 269 0.28 -6.47 -19.35
N SER A 270 1.03 -5.63 -18.64
CA SER A 270 2.34 -5.15 -19.10
C SER A 270 3.40 -6.24 -18.99
N ASP A 271 4.43 -6.14 -19.83
CA ASP A 271 5.59 -7.02 -19.77
C ASP A 271 6.20 -7.03 -18.37
N SER A 272 6.58 -8.22 -17.90
CA SER A 272 7.07 -8.47 -16.55
C SER A 272 6.05 -8.30 -15.41
N GLU A 273 4.76 -8.13 -15.69
CA GLU A 273 3.69 -8.16 -14.68
C GLU A 273 2.81 -9.43 -14.80
N ARG A 274 1.95 -9.67 -13.81
CA ARG A 274 0.86 -10.66 -13.87
C ARG A 274 -0.50 -9.99 -13.90
N ASN A 275 -1.50 -10.75 -14.34
CA ASN A 275 -2.91 -10.47 -14.02
C ASN A 275 -3.18 -10.71 -12.51
N TYR A 276 -4.42 -10.54 -12.06
CA TYR A 276 -4.83 -10.83 -10.68
C TYR A 276 -4.58 -12.29 -10.31
N HIS A 277 -4.23 -12.51 -9.03
CA HIS A 277 -3.82 -13.83 -8.54
C HIS A 277 -4.90 -14.89 -8.76
N CYS A 278 -6.18 -14.54 -8.62
CA CYS A 278 -7.31 -15.47 -8.71
C CYS A 278 -7.33 -16.28 -10.01
N PHE A 279 -6.89 -15.71 -11.13
CA PHE A 279 -6.85 -16.42 -12.40
C PHE A 279 -5.78 -17.52 -12.41
N TYR A 280 -4.59 -17.25 -11.89
CA TYR A 280 -3.51 -18.24 -11.81
C TYR A 280 -3.84 -19.32 -10.78
N MET A 281 -4.44 -18.94 -9.65
CA MET A 281 -4.94 -19.87 -8.64
C MET A 281 -6.00 -20.82 -9.22
N LEU A 282 -6.92 -20.32 -10.04
CA LEU A 282 -7.92 -21.15 -10.70
C LEU A 282 -7.31 -22.13 -11.71
N CYS A 283 -6.30 -21.71 -12.47
CA CYS A 283 -5.55 -22.62 -13.35
C CYS A 283 -4.76 -23.70 -12.57
N ALA A 284 -4.39 -23.41 -11.31
CA ALA A 284 -3.67 -24.31 -10.41
C ALA A 284 -4.57 -25.11 -9.44
N ALA A 285 -5.89 -24.93 -9.55
CA ALA A 285 -6.89 -25.61 -8.70
C ALA A 285 -6.90 -27.14 -8.94
N PRO A 286 -7.52 -27.93 -8.03
CA PRO A 286 -7.61 -29.37 -8.19
C PRO A 286 -8.15 -29.80 -9.56
N PRO A 287 -7.76 -31.00 -10.08
CA PRO A 287 -8.21 -31.48 -11.38
C PRO A 287 -9.73 -31.57 -11.55
N GLU A 288 -10.47 -31.74 -10.45
CA GLU A 288 -11.94 -31.76 -10.45
C GLU A 288 -12.51 -30.38 -10.81
N ASP A 289 -12.00 -29.34 -10.16
CA ASP A 289 -12.42 -27.94 -10.37
C ASP A 289 -11.98 -27.42 -11.74
N THR A 290 -10.73 -27.65 -12.13
CA THR A 290 -10.22 -27.21 -13.44
C THR A 290 -10.96 -27.86 -14.60
N LYS A 291 -11.27 -29.16 -14.52
CA LYS A 291 -12.08 -29.84 -15.55
C LYS A 291 -13.50 -29.30 -15.60
N LYS A 292 -14.14 -29.07 -14.45
CA LYS A 292 -15.49 -28.51 -14.35
C LYS A 292 -15.57 -27.12 -14.97
N LEU A 293 -14.55 -26.29 -14.72
CA LEU A 293 -14.45 -24.91 -15.19
C LEU A 293 -13.81 -24.77 -16.58
N ARG A 294 -13.48 -25.89 -17.24
CA ARG A 294 -12.80 -25.94 -18.57
C ARG A 294 -11.45 -25.21 -18.60
N LEU A 295 -10.78 -25.13 -17.45
CA LEU A 295 -9.49 -24.47 -17.30
C LEU A 295 -8.34 -25.38 -17.71
N ALA A 296 -7.26 -24.75 -18.17
CA ALA A 296 -6.01 -25.38 -18.60
C ALA A 296 -4.82 -24.53 -18.13
N ASP A 297 -3.63 -24.81 -18.67
CA ASP A 297 -2.42 -24.05 -18.36
C ASP A 297 -2.63 -22.54 -18.63
N PRO A 298 -2.18 -21.64 -17.74
CA PRO A 298 -2.35 -20.19 -17.89
C PRO A 298 -1.88 -19.65 -19.24
N THR A 299 -0.86 -20.26 -19.85
CA THR A 299 -0.31 -19.84 -21.17
C THR A 299 -1.31 -19.99 -22.32
N THR A 300 -2.36 -20.78 -22.13
CA THR A 300 -3.43 -20.99 -23.12
C THR A 300 -4.50 -19.90 -23.12
N PHE A 301 -4.48 -19.01 -22.13
CA PHE A 301 -5.43 -17.92 -22.01
C PHE A 301 -4.79 -16.58 -22.39
N ARG A 302 -5.38 -15.90 -23.38
CA ARG A 302 -4.93 -14.61 -23.92
C ARG A 302 -4.80 -13.52 -22.86
N TYR A 303 -5.60 -13.57 -21.80
CA TYR A 303 -5.56 -12.62 -20.68
C TYR A 303 -4.48 -12.93 -19.64
N LEU A 304 -3.85 -14.10 -19.70
CA LEU A 304 -2.80 -14.52 -18.77
C LEU A 304 -1.42 -14.67 -19.43
N ASN A 305 -1.36 -14.76 -20.76
CA ASN A 305 -0.14 -15.04 -21.53
C ASN A 305 0.50 -13.80 -22.21
N GLN A 306 0.06 -12.59 -21.85
CA GLN A 306 0.59 -11.34 -22.43
C GLN A 306 1.97 -10.97 -21.92
N SER A 307 2.40 -11.62 -20.84
CA SER A 307 3.68 -11.45 -20.17
C SER A 307 4.29 -12.82 -19.94
N GLN A 308 5.62 -12.90 -19.89
CA GLN A 308 6.35 -14.14 -19.57
C GLN A 308 6.26 -14.49 -18.07
N CYS A 309 5.73 -13.59 -17.23
CA CYS A 309 5.56 -13.84 -15.81
C CYS A 309 4.27 -14.64 -15.56
N ILE A 310 4.40 -15.97 -15.46
CA ILE A 310 3.29 -16.85 -15.08
C ILE A 310 3.43 -17.32 -13.64
N LYS A 311 4.64 -17.80 -13.28
CA LYS A 311 4.97 -18.27 -11.93
C LYS A 311 5.62 -17.16 -11.10
N LEU A 312 5.49 -17.26 -9.77
CA LEU A 312 6.14 -16.37 -8.81
C LEU A 312 7.01 -17.18 -7.87
N ASP A 313 8.22 -16.69 -7.60
CA ASP A 313 9.11 -17.33 -6.64
C ASP A 313 8.54 -17.20 -5.22
N GLY A 314 8.52 -18.32 -4.49
CA GLY A 314 8.02 -18.36 -3.11
C GLY A 314 6.51 -18.28 -2.95
N ARG A 315 5.73 -18.41 -4.03
CA ARG A 315 4.27 -18.49 -3.98
C ARG A 315 3.76 -19.69 -4.78
N ASP A 316 3.00 -20.55 -4.13
CA ASP A 316 2.30 -21.67 -4.77
C ASP A 316 0.82 -21.29 -5.00
N ASP A 317 0.44 -21.08 -6.27
CA ASP A 317 -0.93 -20.69 -6.63
C ASP A 317 -1.97 -21.78 -6.25
N SER A 318 -1.59 -23.06 -6.10
CA SER A 318 -2.48 -24.14 -5.64
C SER A 318 -2.75 -24.08 -4.13
N GLU A 319 -1.71 -23.82 -3.32
CA GLU A 319 -1.89 -23.59 -1.89
C GLU A 319 -2.70 -22.31 -1.62
N GLU A 320 -2.43 -21.25 -2.38
CA GLU A 320 -3.14 -19.97 -2.25
C GLU A 320 -4.61 -20.09 -2.67
N TYR A 321 -4.93 -20.95 -3.65
CA TYR A 321 -6.30 -21.31 -3.99
C TYR A 321 -7.04 -21.92 -2.80
N ALA A 322 -6.44 -22.92 -2.14
CA ALA A 322 -7.04 -23.59 -0.98
C ALA A 322 -7.26 -22.61 0.18
N LYS A 323 -6.26 -21.78 0.51
CA LYS A 323 -6.36 -20.73 1.53
C LYS A 323 -7.47 -19.72 1.20
N THR A 324 -7.57 -19.32 -0.07
CA THR A 324 -8.62 -18.38 -0.51
C THR A 324 -10.01 -18.99 -0.32
N ARG A 325 -10.23 -20.27 -0.69
CA ARG A 325 -11.52 -20.95 -0.46
C ARG A 325 -11.87 -21.05 1.01
N GLU A 326 -10.90 -21.38 1.86
CA GLU A 326 -11.08 -21.43 3.31
C GLU A 326 -11.48 -20.06 3.87
N ALA A 327 -10.74 -19.00 3.51
CA ALA A 327 -11.02 -17.64 3.91
C ALA A 327 -12.41 -17.17 3.44
N MET A 328 -12.81 -17.49 2.20
CA MET A 328 -14.17 -17.22 1.70
C MET A 328 -15.24 -17.89 2.59
N GLY A 329 -15.01 -19.11 3.04
CA GLY A 329 -15.90 -19.81 3.97
C GLY A 329 -15.98 -19.16 5.37
N ILE A 330 -14.84 -18.67 5.90
CA ILE A 330 -14.79 -17.97 7.19
C ILE A 330 -15.57 -16.65 7.12
N VAL A 331 -15.38 -15.89 6.04
CA VAL A 331 -16.08 -14.61 5.81
C VAL A 331 -17.58 -14.81 5.54
N GLY A 332 -18.01 -16.05 5.28
CA GLY A 332 -19.42 -16.44 5.17
C GLY A 332 -19.94 -16.64 3.76
N ILE A 333 -19.05 -16.74 2.76
CA ILE A 333 -19.39 -17.05 1.38
C ILE A 333 -19.61 -18.56 1.27
N SER A 334 -20.84 -18.95 0.93
CA SER A 334 -21.25 -20.36 0.79
C SER A 334 -20.48 -21.07 -0.33
N SER A 335 -20.45 -22.40 -0.30
CA SER A 335 -19.80 -23.18 -1.35
C SER A 335 -20.44 -22.91 -2.71
N GLU A 336 -21.77 -22.75 -2.78
CA GLU A 336 -22.50 -22.41 -3.99
C GLU A 336 -22.09 -21.04 -4.56
N GLU A 337 -21.94 -20.03 -3.70
CA GLU A 337 -21.45 -18.70 -4.10
C GLU A 337 -19.99 -18.73 -4.55
N GLN A 338 -19.12 -19.49 -3.86
CA GLN A 338 -17.72 -19.69 -4.27
C GLN A 338 -17.64 -20.28 -5.68
N GLU A 339 -18.41 -21.34 -5.95
CA GLU A 339 -18.49 -21.96 -7.27
C GLU A 339 -19.00 -21.00 -8.34
N ALA A 340 -20.00 -20.17 -8.02
CA ALA A 340 -20.50 -19.15 -8.93
C ALA A 340 -19.44 -18.08 -9.26
N ILE A 341 -18.70 -17.61 -8.25
CA ILE A 341 -17.60 -16.64 -8.42
C ILE A 341 -16.51 -17.22 -9.32
N PHE A 342 -16.06 -18.44 -9.05
CA PHE A 342 -15.02 -19.10 -9.85
C PHE A 342 -15.47 -19.38 -11.28
N ARG A 343 -16.76 -19.71 -11.46
CA ARG A 343 -17.35 -19.88 -12.78
C ARG A 343 -17.31 -18.60 -13.62
N VAL A 344 -17.65 -17.46 -13.01
CA VAL A 344 -17.54 -16.14 -13.67
C VAL A 344 -16.10 -15.82 -14.06
N LEU A 345 -15.13 -16.08 -13.17
CA LEU A 345 -13.71 -15.86 -13.48
C LEU A 345 -13.21 -16.75 -14.63
N ALA A 346 -13.58 -18.03 -14.64
CA ALA A 346 -13.25 -18.94 -15.73
C ALA A 346 -13.88 -18.48 -17.06
N ALA A 347 -15.13 -18.03 -17.03
CA ALA A 347 -15.81 -17.49 -18.21
C ALA A 347 -15.09 -16.24 -18.77
N ILE A 348 -14.59 -15.35 -17.92
CA ILE A 348 -13.78 -14.19 -18.33
C ILE A 348 -12.50 -14.63 -19.08
N LEU A 349 -11.83 -15.68 -18.62
CA LEU A 349 -10.65 -16.21 -19.32
C LEU A 349 -11.01 -16.79 -20.70
N HIS A 350 -12.14 -17.48 -20.81
CA HIS A 350 -12.63 -17.99 -22.10
C HIS A 350 -13.08 -16.87 -23.04
N LEU A 351 -13.72 -15.80 -22.54
CA LEU A 351 -14.04 -14.62 -23.36
C LEU A 351 -12.79 -14.02 -24.00
N GLY A 352 -11.69 -13.93 -23.26
CA GLY A 352 -10.43 -13.39 -23.79
C GLY A 352 -9.84 -14.21 -24.95
N ASN A 353 -10.26 -15.47 -25.12
CA ASN A 353 -9.82 -16.37 -26.18
C ASN A 353 -10.74 -16.37 -27.41
N ILE A 354 -11.78 -15.52 -27.46
CA ILE A 354 -12.62 -15.37 -28.66
C ILE A 354 -11.86 -14.50 -29.65
N GLU A 355 -11.53 -15.06 -30.81
CA GLU A 355 -10.94 -14.33 -31.93
C GLU A 355 -12.05 -13.92 -32.89
N PHE A 356 -12.12 -12.63 -33.24
CA PHE A 356 -13.07 -12.11 -34.23
C PHE A 356 -12.39 -11.92 -35.59
N VAL A 357 -13.14 -12.16 -36.65
CA VAL A 357 -12.77 -11.88 -38.05
C VAL A 357 -13.86 -11.02 -38.69
N ASN A 358 -13.55 -10.38 -39.82
CA ASN A 358 -14.54 -9.58 -40.54
C ASN A 358 -15.72 -10.45 -41.01
N GLY A 359 -16.94 -9.96 -40.78
CA GLY A 359 -18.16 -10.57 -41.30
C GLY A 359 -18.41 -10.22 -42.77
N GLU A 360 -19.56 -10.66 -43.29
CA GLU A 360 -19.96 -10.40 -44.68
C GLU A 360 -20.44 -8.96 -44.90
N GLU A 361 -20.99 -8.32 -43.85
CA GLU A 361 -21.46 -6.94 -43.90
C GLU A 361 -20.34 -5.95 -43.57
N VAL A 362 -20.46 -4.72 -44.08
CA VAL A 362 -19.52 -3.63 -43.78
C VAL A 362 -19.56 -3.32 -42.29
N ASP A 363 -18.39 -3.20 -41.68
CA ASP A 363 -18.19 -2.96 -40.23
C ASP A 363 -18.78 -4.06 -39.31
N SER A 364 -19.03 -5.26 -39.84
CA SER A 364 -19.44 -6.44 -39.04
C SER A 364 -18.25 -7.32 -38.65
N SER A 365 -18.38 -8.02 -37.52
CA SER A 365 -17.41 -9.03 -37.08
C SER A 365 -18.12 -10.32 -36.67
N VAL A 366 -17.45 -11.45 -36.85
CA VAL A 366 -17.95 -12.77 -36.42
C VAL A 366 -16.86 -13.56 -35.72
N PRO A 367 -17.18 -14.47 -34.79
CA PRO A 367 -16.19 -15.32 -34.15
C PRO A 367 -15.55 -16.25 -35.19
N LYS A 368 -14.22 -16.30 -35.22
CA LYS A 368 -13.44 -17.21 -36.07
C LYS A 368 -13.76 -18.68 -35.80
N ASP A 369 -13.99 -19.00 -34.52
CA ASP A 369 -14.55 -20.26 -34.06
C ASP A 369 -15.43 -20.03 -32.83
N LYS A 370 -16.32 -20.98 -32.55
CA LYS A 370 -17.29 -20.88 -31.44
C LYS A 370 -16.87 -21.62 -30.18
N LYS A 371 -15.65 -22.20 -30.12
CA LYS A 371 -15.26 -23.07 -29.00
C LYS A 371 -15.20 -22.30 -27.69
N SER A 372 -14.47 -21.19 -27.67
CA SER A 372 -14.31 -20.35 -26.47
C SER A 372 -15.62 -19.65 -26.11
N LEU A 373 -16.37 -19.19 -27.12
CA LEU A 373 -17.69 -18.57 -26.96
C LEU A 373 -18.68 -19.51 -26.28
N LYS A 374 -18.81 -20.74 -26.77
CA LYS A 374 -19.70 -21.76 -26.20
C LYS A 374 -19.35 -22.08 -24.75
N ILE A 375 -18.06 -22.25 -24.45
CA ILE A 375 -17.60 -22.49 -23.08
C ILE A 375 -17.94 -21.28 -22.19
N ALA A 376 -17.69 -20.05 -22.66
CA ALA A 376 -18.04 -18.85 -21.91
C ALA A 376 -19.56 -18.75 -21.64
N ALA A 377 -20.41 -19.04 -22.63
CA ALA A 377 -21.86 -19.06 -22.48
C ALA A 377 -22.33 -20.13 -21.46
N GLU A 378 -21.79 -21.35 -21.54
CA GLU A 378 -22.07 -22.43 -20.58
C GLU A 378 -21.70 -22.01 -19.14
N LEU A 379 -20.55 -21.37 -18.95
CA LEU A 379 -20.09 -20.92 -17.63
C LEU A 379 -20.89 -19.70 -17.12
N PHE A 380 -21.22 -18.74 -17.98
CA PHE A 380 -22.12 -17.64 -17.59
C PHE A 380 -23.56 -18.10 -17.35
N MET A 381 -23.91 -19.30 -17.81
CA MET A 381 -25.28 -19.83 -17.81
C MET A 381 -26.23 -18.94 -18.63
N CYS A 382 -25.75 -18.47 -19.78
CA CYS A 382 -26.55 -17.73 -20.75
C CYS A 382 -26.68 -18.48 -22.08
N ASP A 383 -27.59 -18.01 -22.93
CA ASP A 383 -27.78 -18.56 -24.27
C ASP A 383 -26.58 -18.21 -25.17
N GLU A 384 -26.06 -19.21 -25.89
CA GLU A 384 -24.87 -19.05 -26.76
C GLU A 384 -25.12 -18.05 -27.89
N GLN A 385 -26.29 -18.13 -28.53
CA GLN A 385 -26.64 -17.25 -29.65
C GLN A 385 -26.84 -15.81 -29.18
N ALA A 386 -27.54 -15.60 -28.06
CA ALA A 386 -27.72 -14.27 -27.49
C ALA A 386 -26.38 -13.63 -27.07
N LEU A 387 -25.41 -14.42 -26.59
CA LEU A 387 -24.07 -13.92 -26.29
C LEU A 387 -23.31 -13.54 -27.56
N GLU A 388 -23.39 -14.38 -28.60
CA GLU A 388 -22.80 -14.10 -29.91
C GLU A 388 -23.34 -12.80 -30.52
N ASP A 389 -24.66 -12.68 -30.58
CA ASP A 389 -25.38 -11.53 -31.14
C ASP A 389 -25.11 -10.23 -30.36
N SER A 390 -24.72 -10.33 -29.08
CA SER A 390 -24.36 -9.16 -28.27
C SER A 390 -22.91 -8.71 -28.47
N LEU A 391 -22.04 -9.57 -28.99
CA LEU A 391 -20.62 -9.29 -29.21
C LEU A 391 -20.31 -8.86 -30.65
N CYS A 392 -21.07 -9.36 -31.61
CA CYS A 392 -20.90 -9.13 -33.06
C CYS A 392 -21.71 -7.93 -33.53
#